data_AF-A0A8J8FRG6-F1
#
_entry.id   AF-A0A8J8FRG6-F1
#
_cell.length_a   1.000
_cell.length_b   1.000
_cell.length_c   1.000
_cell.angle_alpha   90.00
_cell.angle_beta   90.00
_cell.angle_gamma   90.00
#
_symmetry.space_group_name_H-M   'P 1'
#
loop_
_entity.id
_entity.type
_entity.pdbx_description
1 polymer ?
#
loop_
_entity_poly.entity_id
_entity_poly.type
_entity_poly.pdbx_seq_one_letter_code
_entity_poly.pdbx_strand_id
1 'polypeptide(L)'
;MRGPIAIITLACMVAMVAVPAQAAIEINVAMWTGPGADPGCVQASYQAVEEWNSSQYANAYIINLIGVDSSSEWESILETGKDPVTGQKINVVYVPGGYHPEWHWDFDWEDALYHAQLDLGMGYVGICAGAYVHEGITIPGDLSEDNIIDGVRVVDGDKGSGDVQVYLFPNPITPSWTWNRIWTYHYANGPGFGPEPQDVIVAPTHWYRYATIEGKEVKIEVWPFGKYVDRVSGWAMVLGQYYVKEGDKWVPKGRFALFGVHPELTDREGAHIMFCRALIWAAGYNPFSAGASEEQNNQVNLGNPTTNEVVVIEPQTPVTSGGGSGSGSALPLPALPLPPFPIRRRS
;
A
#
# COMPACT_ATOMS: atom_id res chain seq x y z
N MET A 1 -84.39 -23.42 11.98
CA MET A 1 -83.37 -23.54 10.93
C MET A 1 -82.20 -22.64 11.30
N ARG A 2 -81.12 -23.23 11.82
CA ARG A 2 -79.86 -22.54 12.16
C ARG A 2 -78.81 -23.11 11.22
N GLY A 3 -78.28 -22.27 10.32
CA GLY A 3 -77.19 -22.65 9.41
C GLY A 3 -75.84 -22.61 10.14
N PRO A 4 -74.85 -23.43 9.74
CA PRO A 4 -73.52 -23.39 10.34
C PRO A 4 -72.72 -22.20 9.81
N ILE A 5 -72.08 -21.50 10.73
CA ILE A 5 -71.05 -20.48 10.47
C ILE A 5 -69.74 -21.23 10.21
N ALA A 6 -69.18 -21.10 9.02
CA ALA A 6 -67.84 -21.58 8.72
C ALA A 6 -66.83 -20.54 9.24
N ILE A 7 -66.05 -20.92 10.25
CA ILE A 7 -64.86 -20.17 10.68
C ILE A 7 -63.73 -20.55 9.72
N ILE A 8 -63.35 -19.64 8.84
CA ILE A 8 -62.16 -19.77 8.01
C ILE A 8 -60.99 -19.26 8.87
N THR A 9 -60.22 -20.20 9.42
CA THR A 9 -58.96 -19.88 10.08
C THR A 9 -57.90 -19.61 9.01
N LEU A 10 -57.58 -18.34 8.78
CA LEU A 10 -56.49 -17.94 7.89
C LEU A 10 -55.15 -18.27 8.58
N ALA A 11 -54.50 -19.34 8.13
CA ALA A 11 -53.13 -19.65 8.51
C ALA A 11 -52.19 -18.66 7.79
N CYS A 12 -51.77 -17.60 8.49
CA CYS A 12 -50.63 -16.79 8.06
C CYS A 12 -49.36 -17.64 8.16
N MET A 13 -49.00 -18.32 7.07
CA MET A 13 -47.64 -18.82 6.89
C MET A 13 -46.72 -17.61 6.75
N VAL A 14 -46.01 -17.29 7.83
CA VAL A 14 -44.82 -16.43 7.75
C VAL A 14 -43.79 -17.23 6.97
N ALA A 15 -43.71 -17.01 5.67
CA ALA A 15 -42.56 -17.41 4.88
C ALA A 15 -41.38 -16.61 5.43
N MET A 16 -40.53 -17.25 6.25
CA MET A 16 -39.20 -16.73 6.51
C MET A 16 -38.51 -16.72 5.16
N VAL A 17 -38.42 -15.54 4.54
CA VAL A 17 -37.51 -15.32 3.43
C VAL A 17 -36.12 -15.56 4.01
N ALA A 18 -35.55 -16.73 3.73
CA ALA A 18 -34.15 -16.97 3.96
C ALA A 18 -33.41 -15.93 3.11
N VAL A 19 -32.97 -14.85 3.74
CA VAL A 19 -32.00 -13.94 3.12
C VAL A 19 -30.78 -14.81 2.88
N PRO A 20 -30.37 -15.03 1.62
CA PRO A 20 -29.15 -15.81 1.38
C PRO A 20 -28.04 -15.08 2.13
N ALA A 21 -27.38 -15.79 3.05
CA ALA A 21 -26.15 -15.30 3.66
C ALA A 21 -25.22 -14.96 2.48
N GLN A 22 -24.91 -13.68 2.32
CA GLN A 22 -24.08 -13.23 1.22
C GLN A 22 -22.73 -13.94 1.35
N ALA A 23 -22.38 -14.76 0.36
CA ALA A 23 -21.09 -15.43 0.35
C ALA A 23 -20.00 -14.37 0.44
N ALA A 24 -19.05 -14.55 1.35
CA ALA A 24 -17.94 -13.64 1.48
C ALA A 24 -17.13 -13.62 0.17
N ILE A 25 -16.65 -12.44 -0.21
CA ILE A 25 -15.77 -12.23 -1.34
C ILE A 25 -14.38 -12.73 -0.93
N GLU A 26 -13.88 -13.72 -1.66
CA GLU A 26 -12.51 -14.21 -1.48
C GLU A 26 -11.51 -13.27 -2.16
N ILE A 27 -10.49 -12.88 -1.40
CA ILE A 27 -9.35 -12.09 -1.85
C ILE A 27 -8.12 -12.99 -1.80
N ASN A 28 -7.68 -13.48 -2.96
CA ASN A 28 -6.50 -14.32 -3.05
C ASN A 28 -5.26 -13.44 -3.18
N VAL A 29 -4.31 -13.64 -2.29
CA VAL A 29 -3.09 -12.85 -2.19
C VAL A 29 -1.91 -13.80 -2.31
N ALA A 30 -1.09 -13.62 -3.34
CA ALA A 30 0.19 -14.31 -3.42
C ALA A 30 1.20 -13.52 -2.59
N MET A 31 1.77 -14.14 -1.56
CA MET A 31 2.77 -13.55 -0.67
C MET A 31 4.13 -14.16 -0.95
N TRP A 32 5.15 -13.34 -1.19
CA TRP A 32 6.52 -13.84 -1.28
C TRP A 32 6.99 -14.35 0.09
N THR A 33 7.42 -15.60 0.14
CA THR A 33 7.96 -16.29 1.33
C THR A 33 9.34 -16.89 1.07
N GLY A 34 9.92 -16.64 -0.11
CA GLY A 34 11.22 -17.16 -0.53
C GLY A 34 12.41 -16.36 0.02
N PRO A 35 13.60 -16.55 -0.56
CA PRO A 35 14.81 -15.83 -0.15
C PRO A 35 14.63 -14.31 -0.08
N GLY A 36 15.28 -13.69 0.89
CA GLY A 36 15.17 -12.25 1.17
C GLY A 36 13.96 -11.85 2.01
N ALA A 37 12.91 -12.67 2.14
CA ALA A 37 11.81 -12.39 3.08
C ALA A 37 12.23 -12.69 4.54
N ASP A 38 11.84 -11.82 5.48
CA ASP A 38 12.04 -12.07 6.91
C ASP A 38 10.97 -13.06 7.44
N PRO A 39 11.36 -14.19 8.05
CA PRO A 39 10.40 -15.18 8.54
C PRO A 39 9.43 -14.64 9.62
N GLY A 40 9.87 -13.68 10.43
CA GLY A 40 9.02 -13.03 11.43
C GLY A 40 7.94 -12.17 10.79
N CYS A 41 8.28 -11.42 9.73
CA CYS A 41 7.33 -10.64 8.95
C CYS A 41 6.31 -11.54 8.22
N VAL A 42 6.77 -12.65 7.64
CA VAL A 42 5.90 -13.66 7.00
C VAL A 42 4.94 -14.26 8.03
N GLN A 43 5.44 -14.70 9.17
CA GLN A 43 4.61 -15.29 10.23
C GLN A 43 3.58 -14.28 10.78
N ALA A 44 3.99 -13.04 11.04
CA ALA A 44 3.10 -11.99 11.52
C ALA A 44 2.02 -11.64 10.50
N SER A 45 2.34 -11.68 9.21
CA SER A 45 1.36 -11.47 8.13
C SER A 45 0.29 -12.56 8.11
N TYR A 46 0.67 -13.83 8.29
CA TYR A 46 -0.29 -14.93 8.43
C TYR A 46 -1.18 -14.76 9.66
N GLN A 47 -0.60 -14.41 10.81
CA GLN A 47 -1.35 -14.18 12.04
C GLN A 47 -2.35 -13.02 11.87
N ALA A 48 -1.92 -11.91 11.28
CA ALA A 48 -2.78 -10.76 11.01
C ALA A 48 -4.01 -11.12 10.15
N VAL A 49 -3.82 -11.96 9.13
CA VAL A 49 -4.91 -12.43 8.26
C VAL A 49 -5.79 -13.48 8.95
N GLU A 50 -5.23 -14.36 9.77
CA GLU A 50 -6.00 -15.31 10.59
C GLU A 50 -6.89 -14.57 11.60
N GLU A 51 -6.35 -13.57 12.27
CA GLU A 51 -7.09 -12.67 13.16
C GLU A 51 -8.19 -11.93 12.40
N TRP A 52 -7.88 -11.37 11.22
CA TRP A 52 -8.89 -10.73 10.37
C TRP A 52 -10.03 -11.69 10.04
N ASN A 53 -9.72 -12.85 9.46
CA ASN A 53 -10.69 -13.85 8.99
C ASN A 53 -11.55 -14.43 10.12
N SER A 54 -11.04 -14.46 11.35
CA SER A 54 -11.78 -14.90 12.54
C SER A 54 -12.53 -13.77 13.26
N SER A 55 -12.27 -12.51 12.91
CA SER A 55 -12.88 -11.34 13.54
C SER A 55 -14.26 -10.99 12.97
N GLN A 56 -15.02 -10.23 13.74
CA GLN A 56 -16.22 -9.54 13.27
C GLN A 56 -15.97 -8.53 12.14
N TYR A 57 -14.72 -8.20 11.82
CA TYR A 57 -14.37 -7.24 10.76
C TYR A 57 -14.29 -7.89 9.38
N ALA A 58 -14.12 -9.22 9.31
CA ALA A 58 -14.09 -9.95 8.04
C ALA A 58 -15.35 -9.69 7.22
N ASN A 59 -16.53 -9.67 7.86
CA ASN A 59 -17.85 -9.42 7.28
C ASN A 59 -18.06 -9.98 5.85
N ALA A 60 -17.67 -9.23 4.81
CA ALA A 60 -17.82 -9.62 3.40
C ALA A 60 -16.52 -10.03 2.69
N TYR A 61 -15.36 -10.06 3.35
CA TYR A 61 -14.07 -10.40 2.75
C TYR A 61 -13.33 -11.46 3.54
N ILE A 62 -12.97 -12.55 2.85
CA ILE A 62 -12.03 -13.55 3.36
C ILE A 62 -10.74 -13.41 2.57
N ILE A 63 -9.62 -13.23 3.27
CA ILE A 63 -8.30 -13.11 2.66
C ILE A 63 -7.64 -14.48 2.69
N ASN A 64 -7.24 -14.97 1.52
CA ASN A 64 -6.48 -16.20 1.37
C ASN A 64 -5.03 -15.84 1.01
N LEU A 65 -4.11 -15.98 1.97
CA LEU A 65 -2.68 -15.79 1.75
C LEU A 65 -2.03 -17.08 1.25
N ILE A 66 -1.50 -17.05 0.04
CA ILE A 66 -0.80 -18.15 -0.62
C ILE A 66 0.69 -17.81 -0.58
N GLY A 67 1.47 -18.57 0.19
CA GLY A 67 2.92 -18.38 0.28
C GLY A 67 3.61 -18.92 -0.97
N VAL A 68 4.52 -18.13 -1.55
CA VAL A 68 5.28 -18.47 -2.76
C VAL A 68 6.75 -18.29 -2.48
N ASP A 69 7.54 -19.35 -2.58
CA ASP A 69 8.99 -19.34 -2.31
C ASP A 69 9.84 -19.64 -3.55
N SER A 70 9.21 -19.97 -4.67
CA SER A 70 9.85 -20.23 -5.96
C SER A 70 9.77 -19.00 -6.87
N SER A 71 10.93 -18.57 -7.39
CA SER A 71 11.02 -17.47 -8.37
C SER A 71 10.18 -17.73 -9.63
N SER A 72 10.18 -18.97 -10.14
CA SER A 72 9.41 -19.31 -11.35
C SER A 72 7.89 -19.35 -11.12
N GLU A 73 7.45 -19.71 -9.92
CA GLU A 73 6.02 -19.63 -9.56
C GLU A 73 5.60 -18.18 -9.39
N TRP A 74 6.47 -17.35 -8.80
CA TRP A 74 6.26 -15.92 -8.65
C TRP A 74 6.15 -15.21 -10.01
N GLU A 75 7.08 -15.48 -10.94
CA GLU A 75 7.01 -15.03 -12.34
C GLU A 75 5.69 -15.44 -12.99
N SER A 76 5.32 -16.73 -12.90
CA SER A 76 4.10 -17.24 -13.49
C SER A 76 2.84 -16.55 -12.94
N ILE A 77 2.81 -16.22 -11.66
CA ILE A 77 1.72 -15.47 -11.03
C ILE A 77 1.64 -14.05 -11.60
N LEU A 78 2.78 -13.36 -11.73
CA LEU A 78 2.83 -12.00 -12.28
C LEU A 78 2.42 -11.97 -13.77
N GLU A 79 2.80 -12.97 -14.55
CA GLU A 79 2.46 -13.07 -15.97
C GLU A 79 1.00 -13.49 -16.24
N THR A 80 0.39 -14.28 -15.35
CA THR A 80 -0.91 -14.90 -15.63
C THR A 80 -2.04 -14.44 -14.71
N GLY A 81 -1.70 -13.85 -13.58
CA GLY A 81 -2.65 -13.45 -12.53
C GLY A 81 -3.34 -14.64 -11.87
N LYS A 82 -2.72 -15.82 -11.92
CA LYS A 82 -3.26 -17.07 -11.37
C LYS A 82 -2.20 -17.82 -10.60
N ASP A 83 -2.64 -18.50 -9.55
CA ASP A 83 -1.83 -19.52 -8.88
C ASP A 83 -1.58 -20.68 -9.87
N PRO A 84 -0.31 -21.01 -10.20
CA PRO A 84 0.02 -22.08 -11.13
C PRO A 84 -0.39 -23.47 -10.61
N VAL A 85 -0.58 -23.64 -9.31
CA VAL A 85 -0.96 -24.92 -8.69
C VAL A 85 -2.46 -25.15 -8.75
N THR A 86 -3.25 -24.16 -8.29
CA THR A 86 -4.71 -24.32 -8.18
C THR A 86 -5.49 -23.71 -9.35
N GLY A 87 -4.86 -22.86 -10.15
CA GLY A 87 -5.51 -22.07 -11.20
C GLY A 87 -6.41 -20.95 -10.67
N GLN A 88 -6.44 -20.71 -9.35
CA GLN A 88 -7.21 -19.63 -8.74
C GLN A 88 -6.69 -18.28 -9.19
N LYS A 89 -7.59 -17.32 -9.41
CA LYS A 89 -7.22 -15.93 -9.71
C LYS A 89 -6.55 -15.31 -8.48
N ILE A 90 -5.39 -14.71 -8.68
CA ILE A 90 -4.72 -13.86 -7.70
C ILE A 90 -5.20 -12.42 -7.86
N ASN A 91 -5.60 -11.78 -6.76
CA ASN A 91 -6.05 -10.40 -6.74
C ASN A 91 -4.91 -9.43 -6.44
N VAL A 92 -3.97 -9.84 -5.58
CA VAL A 92 -2.90 -9.01 -5.04
C VAL A 92 -1.62 -9.82 -4.95
N VAL A 93 -0.50 -9.23 -5.33
CA VAL A 93 0.83 -9.69 -4.91
C VAL A 93 1.27 -8.89 -3.69
N TYR A 94 1.81 -9.58 -2.70
CA TYR A 94 2.27 -9.00 -1.44
C TYR A 94 3.73 -9.39 -1.19
N VAL A 95 4.58 -8.39 -0.95
CA VAL A 95 5.97 -8.62 -0.54
C VAL A 95 6.15 -8.11 0.90
N PRO A 96 6.43 -9.01 1.86
CA PRO A 96 6.62 -8.63 3.25
C PRO A 96 7.98 -7.96 3.48
N GLY A 97 8.24 -7.56 4.72
CA GLY A 97 9.57 -7.10 5.10
C GLY A 97 10.65 -8.17 5.04
N GLY A 98 11.91 -7.74 5.05
CA GLY A 98 13.04 -8.60 4.72
C GLY A 98 14.29 -7.82 4.35
N TYR A 99 15.08 -8.36 3.43
CA TYR A 99 16.25 -7.73 2.85
C TYR A 99 16.39 -8.14 1.39
N HIS A 100 16.13 -7.19 0.48
CA HIS A 100 16.24 -7.33 -0.98
C HIS A 100 15.68 -8.64 -1.55
N PRO A 101 14.38 -8.95 -1.36
CA PRO A 101 13.75 -10.12 -1.98
C PRO A 101 13.92 -10.14 -3.51
N GLU A 102 13.94 -8.99 -4.15
CA GLU A 102 14.11 -8.82 -5.60
C GLU A 102 15.47 -9.29 -6.13
N TRP A 103 16.53 -9.32 -5.31
CA TRP A 103 17.83 -9.87 -5.72
C TRP A 103 17.81 -11.39 -5.94
N HIS A 104 16.73 -12.04 -5.54
CA HIS A 104 16.54 -13.48 -5.64
C HIS A 104 15.55 -13.88 -6.72
N TRP A 105 14.96 -12.91 -7.43
CA TRP A 105 14.13 -13.14 -8.60
C TRP A 105 15.01 -13.17 -9.84
N ASP A 106 14.98 -14.27 -10.57
CA ASP A 106 15.84 -14.54 -11.73
C ASP A 106 15.20 -14.17 -13.08
N PHE A 107 14.21 -13.27 -13.03
CA PHE A 107 13.46 -12.75 -14.17
C PHE A 107 13.38 -11.21 -14.12
N ASP A 108 12.91 -10.60 -15.21
CA ASP A 108 12.67 -9.16 -15.27
C ASP A 108 11.40 -8.82 -14.49
N TRP A 109 11.59 -8.65 -13.18
CA TRP A 109 10.49 -8.51 -12.24
C TRP A 109 9.76 -7.17 -12.39
N GLU A 110 10.42 -6.13 -12.91
CA GLU A 110 9.81 -4.82 -13.14
C GLU A 110 8.76 -4.92 -14.23
N ASP A 111 9.15 -5.45 -15.39
CA ASP A 111 8.25 -5.68 -16.52
C ASP A 111 7.10 -6.62 -16.12
N ALA A 112 7.41 -7.71 -15.39
CA ALA A 112 6.39 -8.63 -14.90
C ALA A 112 5.40 -7.95 -13.93
N LEU A 113 5.88 -7.07 -13.03
CA LEU A 113 5.02 -6.35 -12.10
C LEU A 113 4.17 -5.28 -12.82
N TYR A 114 4.72 -4.58 -13.81
CA TYR A 114 3.92 -3.68 -14.65
C TYR A 114 2.86 -4.42 -15.43
N HIS A 115 3.20 -5.57 -16.02
CA HIS A 115 2.22 -6.41 -16.69
C HIS A 115 1.09 -6.81 -15.72
N ALA A 116 1.44 -7.31 -14.54
CA ALA A 116 0.47 -7.67 -13.50
C ALA A 116 -0.46 -6.50 -13.12
N GLN A 117 0.09 -5.30 -12.91
CA GLN A 117 -0.68 -4.16 -12.45
C GLN A 117 -1.46 -3.45 -13.57
N LEU A 118 -0.88 -3.31 -14.76
CA LEU A 118 -1.45 -2.52 -15.87
C LEU A 118 -2.36 -3.36 -16.78
N ASP A 119 -2.01 -4.62 -17.03
CA ASP A 119 -2.76 -5.49 -17.94
C ASP A 119 -3.73 -6.40 -17.20
N LEU A 120 -3.27 -7.04 -16.12
CA LEU A 120 -4.10 -7.96 -15.34
C LEU A 120 -4.92 -7.26 -14.25
N GLY A 121 -4.56 -6.01 -13.93
CA GLY A 121 -5.23 -5.20 -12.91
C GLY A 121 -5.02 -5.73 -11.50
N MET A 122 -3.93 -6.44 -11.25
CA MET A 122 -3.58 -6.95 -9.93
C MET A 122 -3.14 -5.82 -9.01
N GLY A 123 -3.47 -5.96 -7.72
CA GLY A 123 -2.97 -5.08 -6.68
C GLY A 123 -1.55 -5.45 -6.25
N TYR A 124 -0.86 -4.49 -5.64
CA TYR A 124 0.42 -4.70 -4.97
C TYR A 124 0.36 -4.19 -3.54
N VAL A 125 0.95 -4.92 -2.60
CA VAL A 125 1.24 -4.41 -1.26
C VAL A 125 2.71 -4.69 -0.94
N GLY A 126 3.43 -3.68 -0.48
CA GLY A 126 4.83 -3.80 -0.10
C GLY A 126 5.05 -3.25 1.30
N ILE A 127 5.74 -4.00 2.15
CA ILE A 127 6.11 -3.56 3.51
C ILE A 127 7.62 -3.63 3.66
N CYS A 128 8.24 -2.57 4.19
CA CYS A 128 9.68 -2.50 4.44
C CYS A 128 10.48 -2.85 3.17
N ALA A 129 11.21 -3.96 3.14
CA ALA A 129 11.91 -4.45 1.95
C ALA A 129 10.97 -4.66 0.74
N GLY A 130 9.74 -5.10 0.95
CA GLY A 130 8.74 -5.12 -0.11
C GLY A 130 8.47 -3.73 -0.67
N ALA A 131 8.36 -2.70 0.17
CA ALA A 131 8.19 -1.35 -0.34
C ALA A 131 9.43 -0.80 -1.08
N TYR A 132 10.62 -1.31 -0.79
CA TYR A 132 11.86 -1.00 -1.54
C TYR A 132 11.90 -1.61 -2.93
N VAL A 133 11.08 -2.62 -3.23
CA VAL A 133 10.96 -3.15 -4.60
C VAL A 133 10.63 -2.02 -5.57
N HIS A 134 9.84 -1.03 -5.14
CA HIS A 134 9.53 0.14 -5.97
C HIS A 134 10.70 1.13 -6.16
N GLU A 135 11.80 1.01 -5.39
CA GLU A 135 13.04 1.76 -5.65
C GLU A 135 13.96 1.06 -6.67
N GLY A 136 13.82 -0.26 -6.84
CA GLY A 136 14.57 -1.08 -7.80
C GLY A 136 16.10 -1.10 -7.60
N ILE A 137 16.58 -1.06 -6.34
CA ILE A 137 18.03 -1.17 -6.10
C ILE A 137 18.51 -2.59 -6.43
N THR A 138 19.00 -2.86 -7.64
CA THR A 138 19.52 -4.18 -8.05
C THR A 138 20.96 -4.45 -7.62
N ILE A 139 21.74 -3.42 -7.25
CA ILE A 139 23.14 -3.57 -6.82
C ILE A 139 23.46 -2.64 -5.64
N PRO A 140 24.09 -3.14 -4.55
CA PRO A 140 24.59 -2.27 -3.48
C PRO A 140 25.58 -1.23 -4.05
N GLY A 141 25.16 0.03 -4.09
CA GLY A 141 26.01 1.16 -4.47
C GLY A 141 25.91 1.59 -5.93
N ASP A 142 25.02 1.01 -6.73
CA ASP A 142 24.61 1.56 -8.02
C ASP A 142 23.16 2.04 -7.91
N LEU A 143 22.95 3.36 -7.99
CA LEU A 143 21.61 3.95 -8.10
C LEU A 143 21.45 4.27 -9.58
N SER A 144 20.68 3.50 -10.38
CA SER A 144 19.91 4.04 -11.54
C SER A 144 19.42 3.09 -12.64
N GLU A 145 19.60 1.76 -12.61
CA GLU A 145 19.22 0.96 -13.81
C GLU A 145 17.84 0.32 -13.79
N ASP A 146 17.38 -0.21 -12.65
CA ASP A 146 16.07 -0.85 -12.53
C ASP A 146 15.26 -0.01 -11.53
N ASN A 147 14.25 0.73 -11.95
CA ASN A 147 13.42 1.50 -11.02
C ASN A 147 11.97 1.45 -11.50
N ILE A 148 11.04 1.06 -10.62
CA ILE A 148 9.61 1.23 -10.93
C ILE A 148 9.27 2.74 -11.02
N ILE A 149 8.81 3.14 -12.19
CA ILE A 149 8.12 4.39 -12.51
C ILE A 149 6.69 4.32 -11.98
N ASP A 150 6.52 4.57 -10.69
CA ASP A 150 5.20 4.59 -10.01
C ASP A 150 4.84 5.97 -9.44
N GLY A 151 5.64 7.01 -9.75
CA GLY A 151 5.45 8.35 -9.19
C GLY A 151 5.95 8.49 -7.75
N VAL A 152 6.47 7.42 -7.14
CA VAL A 152 7.02 7.39 -5.79
C VAL A 152 8.53 7.30 -5.86
N ARG A 153 9.19 8.18 -5.13
CA ARG A 153 10.61 8.05 -4.84
C ARG A 153 10.78 7.53 -3.43
N VAL A 154 11.61 6.52 -3.27
CA VAL A 154 12.12 6.17 -1.95
C VAL A 154 13.15 7.22 -1.51
N VAL A 155 12.93 7.72 -0.31
CA VAL A 155 13.79 8.63 0.42
C VAL A 155 14.41 7.79 1.52
N ASP A 156 15.72 7.56 1.41
CA ASP A 156 16.46 6.67 2.32
C ASP A 156 16.09 6.96 3.78
N GLY A 157 15.65 5.89 4.45
CA GLY A 157 15.09 5.94 5.79
C GLY A 157 16.17 6.13 6.86
N ASP A 158 15.77 6.40 8.10
CA ASP A 158 16.70 6.32 9.22
C ASP A 158 17.34 4.93 9.26
N LYS A 159 18.66 4.86 9.44
CA LYS A 159 19.38 3.59 9.55
C LYS A 159 19.20 3.07 10.97
N GLY A 160 18.32 2.10 11.15
CA GLY A 160 18.12 1.39 12.41
C GLY A 160 16.81 0.61 12.47
N SER A 161 16.66 -0.12 13.57
CA SER A 161 15.42 -0.78 13.95
C SER A 161 14.89 -0.19 15.25
N GLY A 162 13.57 0.01 15.34
CA GLY A 162 12.93 0.53 16.53
C GLY A 162 11.53 1.09 16.25
N ASP A 163 10.98 1.77 17.23
CA ASP A 163 9.68 2.39 17.14
C ASP A 163 9.78 3.81 16.60
N VAL A 164 8.90 4.16 15.66
CA VAL A 164 8.80 5.48 15.04
C VAL A 164 7.38 6.03 15.15
N GLN A 165 7.25 7.34 15.19
CA GLN A 165 5.95 8.00 15.24
C GLN A 165 5.46 8.37 13.84
N VAL A 166 4.24 7.98 13.52
CA VAL A 166 3.58 8.25 12.24
C VAL A 166 2.28 9.00 12.48
N TYR A 167 2.15 10.17 11.87
CA TYR A 167 0.90 10.93 11.82
C TYR A 167 0.04 10.42 10.66
N LEU A 168 -1.18 9.96 10.95
CA LEU A 168 -2.10 9.42 9.96
C LEU A 168 -3.08 10.49 9.46
N PHE A 169 -3.14 10.68 8.15
CA PHE A 169 -4.14 11.48 7.46
C PHE A 169 -5.35 10.60 7.06
N PRO A 170 -6.52 11.19 6.78
CA PRO A 170 -7.68 10.46 6.25
C PRO A 170 -7.35 9.62 5.02
N ASN A 171 -7.78 8.36 5.00
CA ASN A 171 -7.46 7.39 3.94
C ASN A 171 -8.45 6.20 3.92
N PRO A 172 -8.49 5.41 2.83
CA PRO A 172 -9.48 4.36 2.64
C PRO A 172 -9.16 3.03 3.34
N ILE A 173 -8.05 2.93 4.09
CA ILE A 173 -7.62 1.64 4.67
C ILE A 173 -7.49 1.67 6.20
N THR A 174 -7.64 2.82 6.84
CA THR A 174 -7.59 2.97 8.30
C THR A 174 -8.94 3.42 8.87
N PRO A 175 -9.34 2.94 10.07
CA PRO A 175 -10.54 3.46 10.73
C PRO A 175 -10.49 4.98 10.91
N SER A 176 -11.64 5.66 10.77
CA SER A 176 -11.70 7.13 10.89
C SER A 176 -11.23 7.67 12.25
N TRP A 177 -11.37 6.88 13.32
CA TRP A 177 -10.89 7.26 14.66
C TRP A 177 -9.36 7.33 14.77
N THR A 178 -8.62 6.74 13.83
CA THR A 178 -7.15 6.84 13.79
C THR A 178 -6.64 8.08 13.06
N TRP A 179 -7.50 8.76 12.29
CA TRP A 179 -7.10 9.92 11.48
C TRP A 179 -6.78 11.14 12.33
N ASN A 180 -5.86 11.95 11.81
CA ASN A 180 -5.31 13.15 12.43
C ASN A 180 -4.68 12.89 13.82
N ARG A 181 -4.06 11.72 13.97
CA ARG A 181 -3.40 11.29 15.20
C ARG A 181 -2.03 10.69 14.91
N ILE A 182 -1.16 10.79 15.91
CA ILE A 182 0.17 10.18 15.90
C ILE A 182 0.06 8.79 16.53
N TRP A 183 0.68 7.82 15.88
CA TRP A 183 0.75 6.44 16.33
C TRP A 183 2.17 5.92 16.24
N THR A 184 2.50 5.03 17.16
CA THR A 184 3.79 4.33 17.14
C THR A 184 3.68 3.09 16.27
N TYR A 185 4.63 2.90 15.38
CA TYR A 185 4.78 1.71 14.55
C TYR A 185 6.19 1.14 14.65
N HIS A 186 6.29 -0.18 14.49
CA HIS A 186 7.59 -0.82 14.34
C HIS A 186 8.23 -0.45 12.99
N TYR A 187 9.51 -0.15 13.02
CA TYR A 187 10.32 0.23 11.87
C TYR A 187 11.62 -0.57 11.87
N ALA A 188 11.98 -1.17 10.74
CA ALA A 188 13.19 -1.98 10.61
C ALA A 188 13.93 -1.62 9.31
N ASN A 189 14.51 -0.42 9.28
CA ASN A 189 15.14 0.16 8.08
C ASN A 189 14.19 0.25 6.88
N GLY A 190 12.91 0.55 7.08
CA GLY A 190 11.98 0.70 5.96
C GLY A 190 12.14 2.03 5.22
N PRO A 191 11.60 2.14 3.99
CA PRO A 191 11.76 3.36 3.19
C PRO A 191 10.90 4.52 3.71
N GLY A 192 11.41 5.75 3.56
CA GLY A 192 10.57 6.93 3.43
C GLY A 192 10.11 7.10 1.99
N PHE A 193 8.98 7.75 1.75
CA PHE A 193 8.44 8.00 0.41
C PHE A 193 8.31 9.50 0.12
N GLY A 194 8.50 9.87 -1.13
CA GLY A 194 8.24 11.22 -1.63
C GLY A 194 7.80 11.19 -3.09
N PRO A 195 7.37 12.33 -3.65
CA PRO A 195 7.19 12.43 -5.09
C PRO A 195 8.55 12.33 -5.78
N GLU A 196 8.59 11.71 -6.96
CA GLU A 196 9.77 11.79 -7.81
C GLU A 196 10.08 13.25 -8.18
N PRO A 197 11.37 13.62 -8.26
CA PRO A 197 11.79 15.02 -8.37
C PRO A 197 11.52 15.65 -9.75
N GLN A 198 11.17 14.86 -10.76
CA GLN A 198 10.94 15.30 -12.14
C GLN A 198 9.62 14.71 -12.63
N ASP A 199 8.85 15.50 -13.39
CA ASP A 199 7.63 15.06 -14.08
C ASP A 199 6.46 14.59 -13.20
N VAL A 200 6.46 14.99 -11.92
CA VAL A 200 5.34 14.78 -10.99
C VAL A 200 4.60 16.09 -10.73
N ILE A 201 3.28 16.04 -10.82
CA ILE A 201 2.40 17.15 -10.46
C ILE A 201 1.93 16.93 -9.03
N VAL A 202 2.32 17.83 -8.13
CA VAL A 202 2.00 17.75 -6.70
C VAL A 202 0.78 18.61 -6.39
N ALA A 203 -0.26 17.98 -5.85
CA ALA A 203 -1.45 18.62 -5.30
C ALA A 203 -1.41 18.58 -3.76
N PRO A 204 -2.31 19.31 -3.05
CA PRO A 204 -2.26 19.38 -1.59
C PRO A 204 -2.42 18.05 -0.85
N THR A 205 -3.11 17.07 -1.45
CA THR A 205 -3.47 15.79 -0.81
C THR A 205 -2.96 14.56 -1.56
N HIS A 206 -2.33 14.76 -2.73
CA HIS A 206 -1.87 13.69 -3.60
C HIS A 206 -0.86 14.24 -4.61
N TRP A 207 -0.16 13.37 -5.30
CA TRP A 207 0.59 13.73 -6.50
C TRP A 207 0.28 12.75 -7.62
N TYR A 208 0.56 13.15 -8.85
CA TYR A 208 0.36 12.29 -9.99
C TYR A 208 1.43 12.48 -11.07
N ARG A 209 1.68 11.40 -11.80
CA ARG A 209 2.64 11.34 -12.91
C ARG A 209 1.93 10.84 -14.16
N TYR A 210 2.34 11.37 -15.32
CA TYR A 210 2.04 10.74 -16.60
C TYR A 210 3.32 10.12 -17.14
N ALA A 211 3.24 8.89 -17.62
CA ALA A 211 4.37 8.14 -18.13
C ALA A 211 3.94 7.25 -19.31
N THR A 212 4.93 6.76 -20.05
CA THR A 212 4.74 5.66 -21.01
C THR A 212 5.44 4.43 -20.44
N ILE A 213 4.67 3.39 -20.13
CA ILE A 213 5.17 2.13 -19.54
C ILE A 213 4.73 1.01 -20.48
N GLU A 214 5.67 0.19 -20.95
CA GLU A 214 5.41 -0.89 -21.93
C GLU A 214 4.59 -0.44 -23.17
N GLY A 215 4.84 0.79 -23.65
CA GLY A 215 4.10 1.37 -24.78
C GLY A 215 2.68 1.84 -24.48
N LYS A 216 2.24 1.82 -23.21
CA LYS A 216 0.92 2.31 -22.76
C LYS A 216 1.08 3.71 -22.18
N GLU A 217 0.16 4.62 -22.52
CA GLU A 217 0.05 5.90 -21.78
C GLU A 217 -0.58 5.62 -20.41
N VAL A 218 0.15 5.93 -19.34
CA VAL A 218 -0.25 5.65 -17.95
C VAL A 218 -0.31 6.95 -17.16
N LYS A 219 -1.39 7.13 -16.40
CA LYS A 219 -1.49 8.11 -15.32
C LYS A 219 -1.38 7.35 -14.01
N ILE A 220 -0.55 7.84 -13.11
CA ILE A 220 -0.34 7.26 -11.79
C ILE A 220 -0.75 8.30 -10.77
N GLU A 221 -1.69 7.96 -9.88
CA GLU A 221 -2.08 8.83 -8.77
C GLU A 221 -1.60 8.23 -7.46
N VAL A 222 -1.02 9.06 -6.59
CA VAL A 222 -0.47 8.65 -5.30
C VAL A 222 -1.01 9.53 -4.19
N TRP A 223 -1.60 8.90 -3.18
CA TRP A 223 -2.15 9.51 -1.97
C TRP A 223 -1.26 9.16 -0.78
N PRO A 224 -0.40 10.09 -0.33
CA PRO A 224 0.29 9.92 0.92
C PRO A 224 -0.69 9.98 2.10
N PHE A 225 -0.53 9.10 3.09
CA PHE A 225 -1.44 9.10 4.24
C PHE A 225 -0.78 8.85 5.61
N GLY A 226 0.45 8.35 5.66
CA GLY A 226 1.21 8.23 6.90
C GLY A 226 2.47 9.06 6.81
N LYS A 227 2.64 10.08 7.65
CA LYS A 227 3.85 10.92 7.67
C LYS A 227 4.72 10.61 8.88
N TYR A 228 6.01 10.36 8.67
CA TYR A 228 6.95 10.28 9.79
C TYR A 228 7.00 11.61 10.54
N VAL A 229 6.84 11.53 11.86
CA VAL A 229 6.91 12.69 12.77
C VAL A 229 8.35 12.94 13.18
N ASP A 230 9.10 11.87 13.43
CA ASP A 230 10.49 11.88 13.84
C ASP A 230 11.33 10.92 12.98
N ARG A 231 12.66 11.16 12.97
CA ARG A 231 13.73 10.25 12.50
C ARG A 231 13.86 10.02 10.99
N VAL A 232 12.75 9.88 10.27
CA VAL A 232 12.77 9.52 8.84
C VAL A 232 12.22 10.66 7.99
N SER A 233 12.88 10.95 6.86
CA SER A 233 12.38 11.94 5.90
C SER A 233 11.29 11.34 5.02
N GLY A 234 10.31 12.16 4.62
CA GLY A 234 9.24 11.74 3.72
C GLY A 234 8.03 11.11 4.43
N TRP A 235 7.29 10.32 3.66
CA TRP A 235 6.07 9.65 4.08
C TRP A 235 6.37 8.21 4.50
N ALA A 236 5.76 7.75 5.58
CA ALA A 236 5.82 6.37 6.05
C ALA A 236 4.88 5.45 5.27
N MET A 237 3.82 5.99 4.67
CA MET A 237 2.82 5.18 3.99
C MET A 237 2.16 5.95 2.85
N VAL A 238 2.03 5.30 1.70
CA VAL A 238 1.38 5.83 0.51
C VAL A 238 0.45 4.78 -0.11
N LEU A 239 -0.62 5.27 -0.73
CA LEU A 239 -1.47 4.48 -1.62
C LEU A 239 -1.30 5.01 -3.04
N GLY A 240 -1.44 4.16 -4.04
CA GLY A 240 -1.48 4.62 -5.42
C GLY A 240 -2.35 3.77 -6.33
N GLN A 241 -2.70 4.34 -7.48
CA GLN A 241 -3.51 3.71 -8.49
C GLN A 241 -3.01 4.05 -9.89
N TYR A 242 -2.90 3.01 -10.71
CA TYR A 242 -2.61 3.14 -12.13
C TYR A 242 -3.89 3.36 -12.92
N TYR A 243 -3.79 4.19 -13.95
CA TYR A 243 -4.80 4.36 -14.97
C TYR A 243 -4.15 4.25 -16.33
N VAL A 244 -4.65 3.35 -17.18
CA VAL A 244 -4.18 3.21 -18.57
C VAL A 244 -5.15 3.97 -19.48
N LYS A 245 -4.59 4.68 -20.46
CA LYS A 245 -5.39 5.40 -21.44
C LYS A 245 -5.94 4.43 -22.48
N GLU A 246 -7.26 4.32 -22.55
CA GLU A 246 -7.99 3.54 -23.56
C GLU A 246 -8.86 4.48 -24.38
N GLY A 247 -8.38 4.86 -25.57
CA GLY A 247 -8.97 5.95 -26.37
C GLY A 247 -8.81 7.31 -25.67
N ASP A 248 -9.92 7.99 -25.42
CA ASP A 248 -9.95 9.30 -24.76
C ASP A 248 -10.20 9.21 -23.23
N LYS A 249 -10.13 8.00 -22.65
CA LYS A 249 -10.47 7.77 -21.24
C LYS A 249 -9.31 7.17 -20.47
N TRP A 250 -9.15 7.60 -19.23
CA TRP A 250 -8.28 6.97 -18.24
C TRP A 250 -9.04 5.85 -17.53
N VAL A 251 -8.64 4.60 -17.74
CA VAL A 251 -9.30 3.41 -17.18
C VAL A 251 -8.50 2.94 -15.96
N PRO A 252 -9.13 2.80 -14.77
CA PRO A 252 -8.44 2.33 -13.58
C PRO A 252 -7.93 0.89 -13.77
N LYS A 253 -6.69 0.65 -13.35
CA LYS A 253 -6.03 -0.66 -13.34
C LYS A 253 -5.60 -1.00 -11.90
N GLY A 254 -4.45 -1.63 -11.73
CA GLY A 254 -3.89 -2.03 -10.44
C GLY A 254 -3.76 -0.87 -9.45
N ARG A 255 -3.82 -1.23 -8.18
CA ARG A 255 -3.62 -0.34 -7.03
C ARG A 255 -2.41 -0.82 -6.23
N PHE A 256 -1.72 0.07 -5.55
CA PHE A 256 -0.61 -0.30 -4.68
C PHE A 256 -0.68 0.38 -3.31
N ALA A 257 -0.24 -0.32 -2.27
CA ALA A 257 -0.05 0.23 -0.94
C ALA A 257 1.38 -0.05 -0.48
N LEU A 258 2.12 1.00 -0.14
CA LEU A 258 3.51 0.90 0.34
C LEU A 258 3.59 1.36 1.79
N PHE A 259 4.25 0.56 2.61
CA PHE A 259 4.49 0.84 4.02
C PHE A 259 5.98 0.80 4.32
N GLY A 260 6.52 1.91 4.79
CA GLY A 260 7.87 2.02 5.35
C GLY A 260 7.97 1.48 6.79
N VAL A 261 6.83 1.18 7.41
CA VAL A 261 6.72 0.61 8.75
C VAL A 261 5.99 -0.73 8.70
N HIS A 262 6.06 -1.49 9.77
CA HIS A 262 5.46 -2.83 9.87
C HIS A 262 4.15 -2.80 10.68
N PRO A 263 2.99 -2.55 10.05
CA PRO A 263 1.71 -2.66 10.74
C PRO A 263 1.40 -4.07 11.26
N GLU A 264 1.97 -5.10 10.65
CA GLU A 264 1.86 -6.51 11.02
C GLU A 264 2.70 -6.87 12.26
N LEU A 265 3.78 -6.13 12.53
CA LEU A 265 4.62 -6.33 13.72
C LEU A 265 4.28 -5.38 14.88
N THR A 266 3.28 -4.51 14.71
CA THR A 266 2.94 -3.49 15.71
C THR A 266 1.84 -3.99 16.63
N ASP A 267 2.10 -4.03 17.94
CA ASP A 267 1.14 -4.45 18.99
C ASP A 267 -0.08 -3.50 19.16
N ARG A 268 -0.17 -2.45 18.34
CA ARG A 268 -1.25 -1.46 18.40
C ARG A 268 -2.53 -2.06 17.85
N GLU A 269 -3.60 -1.97 18.64
CA GLU A 269 -4.96 -2.30 18.20
C GLU A 269 -5.29 -1.61 16.86
N GLY A 270 -5.71 -2.41 15.88
CA GLY A 270 -6.07 -1.95 14.54
C GLY A 270 -4.91 -1.72 13.57
N ALA A 271 -3.65 -2.02 13.93
CA ALA A 271 -2.54 -2.03 12.97
C ALA A 271 -2.65 -3.19 11.97
N HIS A 272 -2.89 -4.43 12.43
CA HIS A 272 -3.16 -5.58 11.55
C HIS A 272 -4.41 -5.39 10.68
N ILE A 273 -5.42 -4.66 11.18
CA ILE A 273 -6.63 -4.29 10.42
C ILE A 273 -6.26 -3.41 9.22
N MET A 274 -5.34 -2.46 9.40
CA MET A 274 -4.85 -1.60 8.31
C MET A 274 -4.16 -2.43 7.23
N PHE A 275 -3.32 -3.40 7.61
CA PHE A 275 -2.69 -4.33 6.67
C PHE A 275 -3.73 -5.11 5.84
N CYS A 276 -4.71 -5.74 6.50
CA CYS A 276 -5.76 -6.50 5.81
C CYS A 276 -6.63 -5.63 4.90
N ARG A 277 -6.94 -4.40 5.33
CA ARG A 277 -7.66 -3.44 4.50
C ARG A 277 -6.84 -2.94 3.32
N ALA A 278 -5.52 -2.85 3.44
CA ALA A 278 -4.64 -2.54 2.32
C ALA A 278 -4.72 -3.63 1.25
N LEU A 279 -4.71 -4.92 1.64
CA LEU A 279 -4.90 -6.04 0.71
C LEU A 279 -6.27 -5.95 -0.01
N ILE A 280 -7.36 -5.70 0.73
CA ILE A 280 -8.71 -5.57 0.15
C ILE A 280 -8.79 -4.36 -0.79
N TRP A 281 -8.20 -3.23 -0.41
CA TRP A 281 -8.18 -2.03 -1.22
C TRP A 281 -7.36 -2.22 -2.49
N ALA A 282 -6.17 -2.83 -2.38
CA ALA A 282 -5.31 -3.15 -3.52
C ALA A 282 -6.00 -4.12 -4.50
N ALA A 283 -6.81 -5.04 -3.99
CA ALA A 283 -7.65 -5.94 -4.78
C ALA A 283 -8.81 -5.24 -5.55
N GLY A 284 -8.99 -3.93 -5.37
CA GLY A 284 -10.00 -3.14 -6.08
C GLY A 284 -11.29 -2.87 -5.30
N TYR A 285 -11.40 -3.35 -4.06
CA TYR A 285 -12.64 -3.26 -3.27
C TYR A 285 -12.64 -2.07 -2.29
N ASN A 286 -13.81 -1.79 -1.70
CA ASN A 286 -13.94 -0.84 -0.59
C ASN A 286 -13.76 -1.61 0.73
N PRO A 287 -12.71 -1.33 1.53
CA PRO A 287 -12.44 -2.06 2.77
C PRO A 287 -13.45 -1.85 3.89
N PHE A 288 -14.44 -0.96 3.71
CA PHE A 288 -15.50 -0.67 4.68
C PHE A 288 -16.90 -1.15 4.23
N SER A 289 -17.10 -1.59 2.99
CA SER A 289 -18.44 -1.75 2.40
C SER A 289 -19.28 -2.94 2.91
N ALA A 290 -18.90 -3.58 4.02
CA ALA A 290 -19.70 -4.62 4.66
C ALA A 290 -20.11 -4.17 6.07
N GLY A 291 -21.24 -3.47 6.16
CA GLY A 291 -21.85 -3.06 7.42
C GLY A 291 -21.40 -1.71 8.00
N ALA A 292 -20.56 -0.95 7.31
CA ALA A 292 -20.26 0.44 7.68
C ALA A 292 -21.50 1.34 7.47
N SER A 293 -21.81 2.21 8.44
CA SER A 293 -22.89 3.19 8.30
C SER A 293 -22.64 4.10 7.08
N GLU A 294 -23.68 4.63 6.45
CA GLU A 294 -23.57 5.55 5.29
C GLU A 294 -22.61 6.74 5.56
N GLU A 295 -22.42 7.15 6.82
CA GLU A 295 -21.45 8.18 7.22
C GLU A 295 -19.98 7.76 6.98
N GLN A 296 -19.64 6.47 7.11
CA GLN A 296 -18.29 5.97 6.85
C GLN A 296 -18.02 5.83 5.34
N ASN A 297 -19.02 5.49 4.53
CA ASN A 297 -18.86 5.36 3.08
C ASN A 297 -18.82 6.71 2.36
N ASN A 298 -19.54 7.73 2.84
CA ASN A 298 -19.56 9.06 2.21
C ASN A 298 -18.31 9.92 2.51
N GLN A 299 -17.49 9.52 3.48
CA GLN A 299 -16.25 10.25 3.85
C GLN A 299 -15.00 9.73 3.14
N VAL A 300 -15.07 8.56 2.48
CA VAL A 300 -13.97 7.95 1.69
C VAL A 300 -14.10 8.32 0.21
N ASN A 301 -14.72 9.46 -0.09
CA ASN A 301 -14.73 9.99 -1.45
C ASN A 301 -13.44 10.78 -1.67
N LEU A 302 -12.35 10.07 -1.95
CA LEU A 302 -11.10 10.67 -2.46
C LEU A 302 -11.38 11.23 -3.86
N GLY A 303 -11.98 12.43 -3.92
CA GLY A 303 -12.08 13.23 -5.14
C GLY A 303 -13.38 13.08 -5.94
N ASN A 304 -14.50 13.52 -5.38
CA ASN A 304 -15.44 14.28 -6.21
C ASN A 304 -15.19 15.77 -5.93
N PRO A 305 -14.59 16.55 -6.85
CA PRO A 305 -14.20 17.92 -6.57
C PRO A 305 -15.43 18.83 -6.67
N THR A 306 -16.28 18.82 -5.65
CA THR A 306 -17.13 19.97 -5.38
C THR A 306 -16.34 20.95 -4.53
N THR A 307 -15.79 21.95 -5.22
CA THR A 307 -15.47 23.29 -4.74
C THR A 307 -15.93 23.54 -3.30
N ASN A 308 -14.99 23.78 -2.36
CA ASN A 308 -15.16 24.75 -1.30
C ASN A 308 -13.80 25.10 -0.66
N GLU A 309 -13.48 26.39 -0.79
CA GLU A 309 -12.70 27.28 0.09
C GLU A 309 -11.39 26.76 0.71
N VAL A 310 -10.30 27.23 0.12
CA VAL A 310 -8.96 27.25 0.69
C VAL A 310 -8.98 28.13 1.95
N VAL A 311 -8.92 27.51 3.13
CA VAL A 311 -8.48 28.20 4.35
C VAL A 311 -6.96 28.19 4.33
N VAL A 312 -6.36 29.31 3.93
CA VAL A 312 -4.91 29.55 4.07
C VAL A 312 -4.64 29.71 5.57
N ILE A 313 -4.01 28.72 6.20
CA ILE A 313 -3.36 28.92 7.49
C ILE A 313 -1.93 29.37 7.18
N GLU A 314 -1.69 30.67 7.27
CA GLU A 314 -0.33 31.21 7.19
C GLU A 314 0.51 30.67 8.36
N PRO A 315 1.75 30.20 8.13
CA PRO A 315 2.64 29.80 9.21
C PRO A 315 2.98 31.02 10.07
N GLN A 316 2.69 30.95 11.37
CA GLN A 316 3.09 31.98 12.32
C GLN A 316 4.61 32.12 12.34
N THR A 317 5.06 33.37 12.20
CA THR A 317 6.45 33.77 12.27
C THR A 317 7.00 33.42 13.66
N PRO A 318 8.20 32.82 13.79
CA PRO A 318 8.78 32.54 15.09
C PRO A 318 9.04 33.85 15.83
N VAL A 319 8.57 33.93 17.07
CA VAL A 319 8.86 35.03 18.00
C VAL A 319 10.37 35.03 18.28
N THR A 320 11.09 36.00 17.74
CA THR A 320 12.47 36.32 18.17
C THR A 320 12.43 36.89 19.59
N SER A 321 12.91 36.12 20.57
CA SER A 321 13.45 36.65 21.81
C SER A 321 14.98 36.49 21.76
N GLY A 322 15.68 37.60 21.96
CA GLY A 322 17.07 37.77 21.56
C GLY A 322 18.13 37.32 22.58
N GLY A 323 19.39 37.48 22.14
CA GLY A 323 20.54 37.70 23.01
C GLY A 323 21.55 36.55 23.07
N GLY A 324 22.74 36.75 22.49
CA GLY A 324 23.90 35.89 22.79
C GLY A 324 24.96 35.83 21.70
N SER A 325 25.87 36.81 21.72
CA SER A 325 27.12 36.89 20.96
C SER A 325 28.04 35.66 21.12
N GLY A 326 28.64 35.19 20.02
CA GLY A 326 29.72 34.20 20.04
C GLY A 326 30.28 33.92 18.63
N SER A 327 31.33 34.66 18.26
CA SER A 327 32.13 34.45 17.05
C SER A 327 32.97 33.17 17.16
N GLY A 328 32.81 32.23 16.21
CA GLY A 328 33.64 31.03 16.11
C GLY A 328 33.73 30.55 14.67
N SER A 329 34.72 31.05 13.94
CA SER A 329 35.06 30.66 12.57
C SER A 329 35.64 29.25 12.57
N ALA A 330 34.90 28.27 12.03
CA ALA A 330 35.44 26.94 11.72
C ALA A 330 35.68 26.83 10.20
N LEU A 331 36.94 26.59 9.83
CA LEU A 331 37.40 26.38 8.46
C LEU A 331 36.84 25.06 7.89
N PRO A 332 36.54 24.98 6.58
CA PRO A 332 36.16 23.73 5.94
C PRO A 332 37.37 22.80 5.77
N LEU A 333 37.20 21.52 6.12
CA LEU A 333 38.17 20.46 5.86
C LEU A 333 38.22 20.15 4.35
N PRO A 334 39.41 19.84 3.78
CA PRO A 334 39.55 19.51 2.38
C PRO A 334 39.02 18.10 2.07
N ALA A 335 38.27 17.97 0.98
CA ALA A 335 37.85 16.69 0.43
C ALA A 335 39.06 15.89 -0.08
N LEU A 336 39.18 14.63 0.35
CA LEU A 336 40.15 13.69 -0.18
C LEU A 336 39.58 13.02 -1.44
N PRO A 337 40.36 12.90 -2.54
CA PRO A 337 39.90 12.23 -3.75
C PRO A 337 39.86 10.70 -3.54
N LEU A 338 38.75 10.08 -3.96
CA LEU A 338 38.61 8.63 -4.02
C LEU A 338 39.48 8.04 -5.16
N PRO A 339 40.07 6.85 -4.98
CA PRO A 339 40.85 6.20 -6.03
C PRO A 339 39.95 5.67 -7.16
N PRO A 340 40.42 5.68 -8.42
CA PRO A 340 39.67 5.13 -9.54
C PRO A 340 39.67 3.60 -9.51
N PHE A 341 38.49 2.98 -9.59
CA PHE A 341 38.33 1.54 -9.79
C PHE A 341 38.12 1.19 -11.28
N PRO A 342 38.49 -0.03 -11.71
CA PRO A 342 38.61 -0.37 -13.12
C PRO A 342 37.26 -0.76 -13.73
N ILE A 343 36.93 -0.12 -14.85
CA ILE A 343 35.80 -0.46 -15.72
C ILE A 343 36.08 -1.81 -16.39
N ARG A 344 35.31 -2.84 -16.04
CA ARG A 344 35.25 -4.10 -16.81
C ARG A 344 34.21 -3.93 -17.92
N ARG A 345 34.66 -3.81 -19.18
CA ARG A 345 33.78 -3.93 -20.34
C ARG A 345 33.38 -5.40 -20.50
N ARG A 346 32.08 -5.70 -20.55
CA ARG A 346 31.58 -7.01 -20.98
C ARG A 346 31.27 -6.97 -22.48
N SER A 347 31.69 -8.04 -23.13
CA SER A 347 31.37 -8.49 -24.50
C SER A 347 30.06 -9.25 -24.53
#